data_AF-A0A3B9EG71-F1
#
_entry.id   AF-A0A3B9EG71-F1
#
_cell.length_a   1.000
_cell.length_b   1.000
_cell.length_c   1.000
_cell.angle_alpha   90.00
_cell.angle_beta   90.00
_cell.angle_gamma   90.00
#
_symmetry.space_group_name_H-M   'P 1'
#
loop_
_entity.id
_entity.type
_entity.pdbx_description
1 polymer ?
#
loop_
_entity_poly.entity_id
_entity_poly.type
_entity_poly.pdbx_seq_one_letter_code
_entity_poly.pdbx_strand_id
1 'polypeptide(L)' 'MTALSEAERFARFRLARTDRVGPVAFSQLLQRFGAAERALDALPDLIR' A
#
# COMPACT_ATOMS: atom_id res chain seq x y z
N MET A 1 10.72 15.24 8.80
CA MET A 1 10.35 13.87 8.36
C MET A 1 9.70 13.15 9.52
N THR A 2 8.37 13.07 9.53
CA THR A 2 7.65 12.25 10.51
C THR A 2 8.02 10.79 10.31
N ALA A 3 8.50 10.13 11.35
CA ALA A 3 8.76 8.71 11.31
C ALA A 3 7.45 7.98 10.99
N LEU A 4 7.50 7.01 10.08
CA LEU A 4 6.33 6.15 9.80
C LEU A 4 5.97 5.39 11.07
N SER A 5 4.68 5.27 11.36
CA SER A 5 4.22 4.33 12.38
C SER A 5 4.71 2.92 12.04
N GLU A 6 4.83 2.06 13.05
CA GLU A 6 5.16 0.65 12.83
C GLU A 6 4.11 -0.03 11.94
N ALA A 7 2.84 0.31 12.14
CA ALA A 7 1.72 -0.19 11.35
C ALA A 7 1.85 0.18 9.87
N GLU A 8 2.17 1.45 9.55
CA GLU A 8 2.37 1.88 8.16
C GLU A 8 3.60 1.21 7.52
N ARG A 9 4.66 0.96 8.29
CA ARG A 9 5.82 0.20 7.81
C ARG A 9 5.43 -1.24 7.46
N PHE A 10 4.70 -1.91 8.33
CA PHE A 10 4.23 -3.26 8.09
C PHE A 10 3.26 -3.33 6.91
N ALA A 11 2.35 -2.36 6.80
CA ALA A 11 1.42 -2.25 5.68
C ALA A 11 2.15 -2.05 4.34
N ARG A 12 3.22 -1.24 4.30
CA ARG A 12 4.05 -1.09 3.09
C ARG A 12 4.70 -2.41 2.68
N PHE A 13 5.21 -3.20 3.63
CA PHE A 13 5.75 -4.53 3.32
C PHE A 13 4.68 -5.46 2.77
N ARG A 14 3.49 -5.48 3.37
CA ARG A 14 2.39 -6.32 2.90
C ARG A 14 1.92 -5.90 1.51
N LEU A 15 1.78 -4.61 1.27
CA LEU A 15 1.38 -4.05 -0.03
C LEU A 15 2.37 -4.42 -1.13
N ALA A 16 3.68 -4.28 -0.87
CA ALA A 16 4.73 -4.66 -1.82
C ALA A 16 4.80 -6.17 -2.10
N ARG A 17 4.24 -7.01 -1.23
CA ARG A 17 4.17 -8.46 -1.40
C ARG A 17 2.82 -8.95 -1.91
N THR A 18 1.89 -8.05 -2.22
CA THR A 18 0.59 -8.43 -2.74
C THR A 18 0.71 -8.81 -4.21
N ASP A 19 0.06 -9.91 -4.60
CA ASP A 19 0.00 -10.35 -5.99
C ASP A 19 -0.45 -9.22 -6.92
N ARG A 20 0.21 -9.13 -8.09
CA ARG A 20 0.00 -8.09 -9.11
C ARG A 20 0.40 -6.67 -8.68
N VAL A 21 0.92 -6.45 -7.47
CA VAL A 21 1.47 -5.15 -7.04
C VAL A 21 2.97 -5.09 -7.31
N GLY A 22 3.33 -4.55 -8.47
CA GLY A 22 4.71 -4.19 -8.80
C GLY A 22 5.14 -2.82 -8.25
N PRO A 23 6.39 -2.40 -8.44
CA PRO A 23 6.93 -1.14 -7.90
C PRO A 23 6.19 0.12 -8.41
N VAL A 24 5.70 0.07 -9.66
CA VAL A 24 4.90 1.16 -10.24
C VAL A 24 3.53 1.22 -9.57
N ALA A 25 2.81 0.09 -9.47
CA ALA A 25 1.51 0.01 -8.82
C ALA A 25 1.60 0.42 -7.34
N PHE A 26 2.63 -0.04 -6.64
CA PHE A 26 2.89 0.35 -5.25
C PHE A 26 2.99 1.87 -5.09
N SER A 27 3.78 2.54 -5.94
CA SER A 27 3.95 3.99 -5.90
C SER A 27 2.64 4.73 -6.21
N GLN A 28 1.88 4.25 -7.19
CA GLN A 28 0.57 4.82 -7.55
C GLN A 28 -0.46 4.65 -6.43
N LEU A 29 -0.50 3.49 -5.78
CA LEU A 29 -1.40 3.22 -4.66
C LEU A 29 -1.08 4.11 -3.47
N LEU A 30 0.21 4.28 -3.14
CA LEU A 30 0.63 5.21 -2.08
C LEU A 30 0.28 6.67 -2.42
N GLN A 31 0.46 7.11 -3.66
CA GLN A 31 0.06 8.45 -4.08
C GLN A 31 -1.47 8.65 -4.03
N ARG A 32 -2.25 7.62 -4.42
CA ARG A 32 -3.71 7.70 -4.47
C ARG A 32 -4.35 7.67 -3.08
N PHE A 33 -3.89 6.79 -2.20
CA PHE A 33 -4.53 6.55 -0.89
C PHE A 33 -3.79 7.23 0.27
N GLY A 34 -2.57 7.70 0.05
CA GLY A 34 -1.73 8.42 1.03
C GLY A 34 -1.07 7.53 2.10
N ALA A 35 -1.58 6.32 2.32
CA ALA A 35 -1.06 5.36 3.30
C ALA A 35 -1.22 3.92 2.75
N ALA A 36 -0.29 3.04 3.11
CA ALA A 36 -0.35 1.65 2.69
C ALA A 36 -1.51 0.90 3.35
N GLU A 37 -1.89 1.25 4.58
CA GLU A 37 -3.07 0.68 5.25
C GLU A 37 -4.34 0.90 4.42
N ARG A 38 -4.60 2.15 4.02
CA ARG A 38 -5.76 2.50 3.18
C ARG A 38 -5.70 1.86 1.80
N ALA A 39 -4.50 1.74 1.24
CA ALA A 39 -4.33 1.07 -0.05
C ALA A 39 -4.70 -0.42 0.04
N LEU A 40 -4.28 -1.11 1.10
CA LEU A 40 -4.62 -2.52 1.34
C LEU A 40 -6.13 -2.73 1.52
N ASP A 41 -6.79 -1.83 2.24
CA ASP A 41 -8.25 -1.89 2.43
C ASP A 41 -9.02 -1.74 1.11
N ALA A 42 -8.47 -0.99 0.15
CA ALA A 42 -9.09 -0.77 -1.16
C ALA A 42 -8.74 -1.84 -2.21
N LEU A 43 -7.76 -2.72 -1.95
CA LEU A 43 -7.35 -3.76 -2.91
C LEU A 43 -8.46 -4.73 -3.32
N PRO A 44 -9.32 -5.24 -2.41
CA PRO A 44 -10.39 -6.16 -2.78
C PRO A 44 -11.36 -5.59 -3.82
N ASP A 45 -11.57 -4.27 -3.82
CA ASP A 45 -12.44 -3.61 -4.80
C ASP A 45 -11.75 -3.39 -6.15
N LEU A 46 -10.41 -3.32 -6.16
CA LEU A 46 -9.59 -3.12 -7.35
C LEU A 46 -9.29 -4.43 -8.09
N ILE A 47 -9.19 -5.53 -7.35
CA ILE A 47 -8.87 -6.87 -7.88
C ILE A 47 -10.17 -7.68 -7.85
N ARG A 48 -11.07 -7.41 -8.80
CA ARG A 48 -12.17 -8.31 -9.14
C ARG A 48 -11.83 -9.12 -10.38
#